data_AF-A0A5M6IM04-F1
#
_entry.id   AF-A0A5M6IM04-F1
#
_cell.length_a   1.000
_cell.length_b   1.000
_cell.length_c   1.000
_cell.angle_alpha   90.00
_cell.angle_beta   90.00
_cell.angle_gamma   90.00
#
_symmetry.space_group_name_H-M   'P 1'
#
loop_
_entity.id
_entity.type
_entity.pdbx_description
1 polymer ?
#
loop_
_entity_poly.entity_id
_entity_poly.type
_entity_poly.pdbx_seq_one_letter_code
_entity_poly.pdbx_strand_id
1 'polypeptide(L)'
;MAVSRDNLAVYCTAARKAKSRLALRQILADLVLFHFHLDPNFLTAVRFLDALYAEIKLDIENLNLSAPDAHFAESCWNALINWPLPVEENSYRVRQASANYDFIVENREVSDWSLFKTINFVVLVSLQCTKHAAVVTSIRNEGLSILEWIAHYQAIGFEGIYIYANSNTDESSTLLKNLAHHGIIHYIENENGKNVSPQRKAFEHSIHFLHDIRKYEWVCYLDADEFLIPRCEPELTIQKLTEHVEHKLGSDRPIAILYNWKWFGSENAFERTDGLLLERFVYSKHNKHVKTLSKLWSIISMWPIHFPIFLPGVSVYNSSLQEIPIPMVEIEPTYGTGQINHYWNKSFCEFVIKKFRGRGALAMDGEQRPFETFFQWGNNYEKGNYDPPIERILTATRVTYSKLLQLEGVADALYRVEEVTKAELEKIDKQFNLRAVYEKKGRL
;
A
#
# COMPACT_ATOMS: atom_id res chain seq x y z
N MET A 1 -5.58 4.82 32.80
CA MET A 1 -4.36 4.57 32.00
C MET A 1 -4.82 4.19 30.61
N ALA A 2 -4.40 4.85 29.54
CA ALA A 2 -4.72 4.39 28.19
C ALA A 2 -3.81 3.22 27.80
N VAL A 3 -4.17 2.44 26.77
CA VAL A 3 -3.27 1.42 26.21
C VAL A 3 -2.05 2.12 25.62
N SER A 4 -0.86 1.78 26.12
CA SER A 4 0.40 2.21 25.50
C SER A 4 0.78 1.26 24.36
N ARG A 5 1.65 1.72 23.47
CA ARG A 5 2.24 0.86 22.42
C ARG A 5 3.00 -0.33 23.02
N ASP A 6 3.62 -0.16 24.18
CA ASP A 6 4.32 -1.24 24.89
C ASP A 6 3.36 -2.33 25.37
N ASN A 7 2.23 -1.92 25.97
CA ASN A 7 1.20 -2.87 26.40
C ASN A 7 0.63 -3.63 25.19
N LEU A 8 0.34 -2.94 24.09
CA LEU A 8 -0.14 -3.56 22.86
C LEU A 8 0.87 -4.59 22.31
N ALA A 9 2.17 -4.29 22.35
CA ALA A 9 3.22 -5.19 21.87
C ALA A 9 3.29 -6.51 22.65
N VAL A 10 3.04 -6.48 23.96
CA VAL A 10 2.98 -7.69 24.80
C VAL A 10 1.87 -8.61 24.29
N TYR A 11 0.65 -8.09 24.12
CA TYR A 11 -0.49 -8.87 23.64
C TYR A 11 -0.30 -9.35 22.21
N CYS A 12 0.21 -8.51 21.30
CA CYS A 12 0.50 -8.89 19.91
C CYS A 12 1.53 -10.02 19.82
N THR A 13 2.60 -9.94 20.63
CA THR A 13 3.66 -10.97 20.67
C THR A 13 3.11 -12.29 21.21
N ALA A 14 2.30 -12.24 22.28
CA ALA A 14 1.65 -13.43 22.82
C ALA A 14 0.67 -14.04 21.80
N ALA A 15 -0.16 -13.22 21.15
CA ALA A 15 -1.17 -13.66 20.20
C ALA A 15 -0.55 -14.31 18.95
N ARG A 16 0.56 -13.76 18.44
CA ARG A 16 1.32 -14.35 17.32
C ARG A 16 1.93 -15.73 17.66
N LYS A 17 2.22 -15.98 18.95
CA LYS A 17 2.75 -17.26 19.44
C LYS A 17 1.65 -18.25 19.85
N ALA A 18 0.38 -17.84 19.82
CA ALA A 18 -0.74 -18.70 20.21
C ALA A 18 -0.87 -19.88 19.25
N LYS A 19 -0.88 -21.10 19.81
CA LYS A 19 -0.99 -22.36 19.06
C LYS A 19 -2.39 -22.97 19.08
N SER A 20 -3.34 -22.35 19.80
CA SER A 20 -4.72 -22.81 19.90
C SER A 20 -5.68 -21.65 20.16
N ARG A 21 -6.96 -21.84 19.83
CA ARG A 21 -8.03 -20.88 20.15
C ARG A 21 -8.13 -20.61 21.65
N LEU A 22 -7.88 -21.62 22.49
CA LEU A 22 -7.87 -21.47 23.94
C LEU A 22 -6.74 -20.56 24.42
N ALA A 23 -5.54 -20.66 23.83
CA ALA A 23 -4.43 -19.78 24.17
C ALA A 23 -4.73 -18.32 23.76
N LEU A 24 -5.27 -18.12 22.54
CA LEU A 24 -5.70 -16.80 22.08
C LEU A 24 -6.81 -16.24 22.99
N ARG A 25 -7.75 -17.07 23.43
CA ARG A 25 -8.80 -16.68 24.40
C ARG A 25 -8.22 -16.08 25.66
N GLN A 26 -7.25 -16.76 26.28
CA GLN A 26 -6.66 -16.28 27.51
C GLN A 26 -6.00 -14.91 27.31
N ILE A 27 -5.28 -14.74 26.20
CA ILE A 27 -4.62 -13.47 25.86
C ILE A 27 -5.65 -12.34 25.69
N LEU A 28 -6.76 -12.60 24.99
CA LEU A 28 -7.82 -11.61 24.81
C LEU A 28 -8.58 -11.32 26.12
N ALA A 29 -8.78 -12.33 26.98
CA ALA A 29 -9.38 -12.14 28.28
C ALA A 29 -8.50 -11.24 29.18
N ASP A 30 -7.19 -11.49 29.20
CA ASP A 30 -6.23 -10.67 29.94
C ASP A 30 -6.21 -9.23 29.40
N LEU A 31 -6.27 -9.06 28.07
CA LEU A 31 -6.39 -7.75 27.42
C LEU A 31 -7.66 -7.02 27.85
N VAL A 32 -8.81 -7.69 27.86
CA VAL A 32 -10.09 -7.09 28.28
C VAL A 32 -10.05 -6.74 29.77
N LEU A 33 -9.51 -7.61 30.62
CA LEU A 33 -9.34 -7.35 32.05
C LEU A 33 -8.41 -6.16 32.32
N PHE A 34 -7.37 -5.98 31.53
CA PHE A 34 -6.51 -4.79 31.62
C PHE A 34 -7.30 -3.50 31.40
N HIS A 35 -8.35 -3.53 30.57
CA HIS A 35 -9.24 -2.39 30.31
C HIS A 35 -10.36 -2.20 31.34
N PHE A 36 -10.36 -2.99 32.42
CA PHE A 36 -11.30 -2.80 33.50
C PHE A 36 -11.17 -1.38 34.08
N HIS A 37 -12.29 -0.65 34.13
CA HIS A 37 -12.40 0.78 34.45
C HIS A 37 -11.80 1.77 33.43
N LEU A 38 -11.28 1.30 32.29
CA LEU A 38 -10.69 2.16 31.25
C LEU A 38 -11.62 2.40 30.07
N ASP A 39 -12.47 1.42 29.72
CA ASP A 39 -13.36 1.49 28.57
C ASP A 39 -14.82 1.19 29.00
N PRO A 40 -15.81 2.04 28.64
CA PRO A 40 -17.21 1.83 29.00
C PRO A 40 -17.81 0.55 28.39
N ASN A 41 -17.22 0.02 27.30
CA ASN A 41 -17.67 -1.19 26.63
C ASN A 41 -17.10 -2.48 27.24
N PHE A 42 -16.41 -2.42 28.39
CA PHE A 42 -15.81 -3.60 29.04
C PHE A 42 -16.77 -4.80 29.17
N LEU A 43 -17.96 -4.59 29.75
CA LEU A 43 -18.93 -5.69 29.93
C LEU A 43 -19.44 -6.23 28.59
N THR A 44 -19.57 -5.37 27.58
CA THR A 44 -19.95 -5.77 26.22
C THR A 44 -18.85 -6.60 25.58
N ALA A 45 -17.57 -6.24 25.76
CA ALA A 45 -16.43 -7.01 25.27
C ALA A 45 -16.32 -8.39 25.94
N VAL A 46 -16.58 -8.49 27.24
CA VAL A 46 -16.64 -9.78 27.96
C VAL A 46 -17.72 -10.69 27.33
N ARG A 47 -18.94 -10.18 27.19
CA ARG A 47 -20.06 -10.91 26.57
C ARG A 47 -19.75 -11.31 25.12
N PHE A 48 -19.11 -10.41 24.37
CA PHE A 48 -18.69 -10.65 23.00
C PHE A 48 -17.71 -11.82 22.90
N LEU A 49 -16.64 -11.81 23.71
CA LEU A 49 -15.66 -12.89 23.73
C LEU A 49 -16.30 -14.21 24.20
N ASP A 50 -17.13 -14.19 25.25
CA ASP A 50 -17.77 -15.40 25.76
C ASP A 50 -18.67 -16.07 24.72
N ALA A 51 -19.49 -15.29 24.01
CA ALA A 51 -20.36 -15.83 22.96
C ALA A 51 -19.56 -16.35 21.77
N LEU A 52 -18.51 -15.63 21.37
CA LEU A 52 -17.64 -16.03 20.28
C LEU A 52 -16.93 -17.37 20.58
N TYR A 53 -16.42 -17.55 21.80
CA TYR A 53 -15.78 -18.81 22.21
C TYR A 53 -16.77 -19.94 22.49
N ALA A 54 -18.04 -19.63 22.73
CA ALA A 54 -19.12 -20.60 22.76
C ALA A 54 -19.65 -20.95 21.35
N GLU A 55 -19.08 -20.35 20.29
CA GLU A 55 -19.55 -20.46 18.90
C GLU A 55 -21.03 -20.05 18.72
N ILE A 56 -21.53 -19.21 19.62
CA ILE A 56 -22.89 -18.69 19.61
C ILE A 56 -22.88 -17.42 18.78
N LYS A 57 -23.43 -17.49 17.56
CA LYS A 57 -23.54 -16.31 16.69
C LYS A 57 -24.20 -15.14 17.44
N LEU A 58 -23.44 -14.05 17.58
CA LEU A 58 -23.97 -12.80 18.08
C LEU A 58 -24.48 -11.95 16.93
N ASP A 59 -25.61 -11.32 17.18
CA ASP A 59 -26.05 -10.18 16.39
C ASP A 59 -25.37 -8.93 16.95
N ILE A 60 -24.42 -8.39 16.18
CA ILE A 60 -23.56 -7.27 16.59
C ILE A 60 -24.39 -6.00 16.79
N GLU A 61 -25.50 -5.85 16.06
CA GLU A 61 -26.42 -4.72 16.21
C GLU A 61 -27.01 -4.67 17.64
N ASN A 62 -27.18 -5.83 18.29
CA ASN A 62 -27.70 -5.93 19.66
C ASN A 62 -26.66 -5.64 20.76
N LEU A 63 -25.40 -5.35 20.39
CA LEU A 63 -24.35 -5.01 21.35
C LEU A 63 -24.35 -3.53 21.77
N ASN A 64 -25.21 -2.69 21.16
CA ASN A 64 -25.31 -1.24 21.41
C ASN A 64 -23.96 -0.51 21.33
N LEU A 65 -23.13 -0.91 20.38
CA LEU A 65 -21.81 -0.31 20.15
C LEU A 65 -21.94 0.98 19.33
N SER A 66 -20.92 1.85 19.45
CA SER A 66 -20.73 2.93 18.49
C SER A 66 -20.53 2.34 17.08
N ALA A 67 -20.87 3.08 16.02
CA ALA A 67 -20.67 2.59 14.65
C ALA A 67 -19.21 2.14 14.37
N PRO A 68 -18.16 2.87 14.80
CA PRO A 68 -16.78 2.38 14.69
C PRO A 68 -16.53 1.05 15.42
N ASP A 69 -17.01 0.91 16.66
CA ASP A 69 -16.79 -0.31 17.45
C ASP A 69 -17.57 -1.51 16.88
N ALA A 70 -18.75 -1.28 16.32
CA ALA A 70 -19.53 -2.31 15.63
C ALA A 70 -18.75 -2.88 14.42
N HIS A 71 -18.14 -2.01 13.60
CA HIS A 71 -17.28 -2.45 12.49
C HIS A 71 -16.08 -3.27 12.98
N PHE A 72 -15.41 -2.85 14.05
CA PHE A 72 -14.29 -3.62 14.61
C PHE A 72 -14.74 -4.95 15.21
N ALA A 73 -15.89 -5.00 15.89
CA ALA A 73 -16.48 -6.23 16.41
C ALA A 73 -16.80 -7.21 15.28
N GLU A 74 -17.35 -6.73 14.16
CA GLU A 74 -17.67 -7.55 12.98
C GLU A 74 -16.42 -8.11 12.32
N SER A 75 -15.43 -7.25 12.10
CA SER A 75 -14.11 -7.66 11.59
C SER A 75 -13.48 -8.73 12.49
N CYS A 76 -13.49 -8.51 13.80
CA CYS A 76 -12.95 -9.43 14.79
C CYS A 76 -13.68 -10.79 14.76
N TRP A 77 -15.01 -10.77 14.72
CA TRP A 77 -15.86 -11.95 14.65
C TRP A 77 -15.51 -12.81 13.43
N ASN A 78 -15.45 -12.18 12.25
CA ASN A 78 -15.12 -12.84 10.98
C ASN A 78 -13.70 -13.44 11.00
N ALA A 79 -12.72 -12.73 11.57
CA ALA A 79 -11.35 -13.24 11.69
C ALA A 79 -11.26 -14.46 12.63
N LEU A 80 -11.98 -14.45 13.76
CA LEU A 80 -11.91 -15.51 14.76
C LEU A 80 -12.58 -16.81 14.34
N ILE A 81 -13.69 -16.75 13.59
CA ILE A 81 -14.33 -17.96 13.02
C ILE A 81 -13.37 -18.71 12.10
N ASN A 82 -12.53 -17.97 11.36
CA ASN A 82 -11.57 -18.53 10.41
C ASN A 82 -10.19 -18.79 11.03
N TRP A 83 -9.95 -18.35 12.26
CA TRP A 83 -8.66 -18.48 12.95
C TRP A 83 -8.20 -19.95 13.04
N PRO A 84 -6.90 -20.24 12.79
CA PRO A 84 -5.79 -19.30 12.63
C PRO A 84 -5.59 -18.78 11.20
N LEU A 85 -6.36 -19.26 10.23
CA LEU A 85 -6.16 -18.91 8.84
C LEU A 85 -6.91 -17.63 8.49
N PRO A 86 -6.32 -16.73 7.69
CA PRO A 86 -7.05 -15.57 7.20
C PRO A 86 -8.16 -15.97 6.23
N VAL A 87 -9.25 -15.20 6.22
CA VAL A 87 -10.45 -15.46 5.39
C VAL A 87 -10.08 -15.60 3.90
N GLU A 88 -10.59 -16.65 3.24
CA GLU A 88 -10.57 -16.78 1.77
C GLU A 88 -11.75 -16.04 1.14
N GLU A 89 -11.57 -14.75 0.86
CA GLU A 89 -12.49 -14.00 0.01
C GLU A 89 -12.23 -14.30 -1.48
N ASN A 90 -12.39 -15.56 -1.89
CA ASN A 90 -12.24 -15.92 -3.31
C ASN A 90 -13.41 -15.39 -4.16
N SER A 91 -14.54 -15.02 -3.56
CA SER A 91 -15.73 -14.57 -4.30
C SER A 91 -15.82 -13.05 -4.55
N TYR A 92 -14.99 -12.22 -3.92
CA TYR A 92 -15.08 -10.75 -4.07
C TYR A 92 -13.69 -10.11 -4.17
N ARG A 93 -13.01 -10.27 -5.31
CA ARG A 93 -11.78 -9.52 -5.64
C ARG A 93 -12.06 -8.03 -5.94
N VAL A 94 -13.33 -7.67 -6.08
CA VAL A 94 -13.85 -6.30 -6.15
C VAL A 94 -14.59 -6.03 -4.84
N ARG A 95 -14.12 -5.04 -4.07
CA ARG A 95 -14.65 -4.66 -2.76
C ARG A 95 -14.83 -3.16 -2.67
N GLN A 96 -15.49 -2.69 -1.62
CA GLN A 96 -15.72 -1.27 -1.36
C GLN A 96 -15.30 -0.94 0.08
N ALA A 97 -14.46 0.08 0.21
CA ALA A 97 -14.20 0.77 1.47
C ALA A 97 -15.06 2.04 1.48
N SER A 98 -16.33 1.89 1.88
CA SER A 98 -17.31 2.98 1.86
C SER A 98 -16.95 4.10 2.85
N ALA A 99 -17.59 5.26 2.74
CA ALA A 99 -17.38 6.40 3.63
C ALA A 99 -17.63 6.09 5.13
N ASN A 100 -18.32 4.99 5.46
CA ASN A 100 -18.50 4.56 6.85
C ASN A 100 -17.19 4.19 7.53
N TYR A 101 -16.12 3.88 6.78
CA TYR A 101 -14.79 3.62 7.33
C TYR A 101 -13.95 4.88 7.53
N ASP A 102 -14.48 6.08 7.27
CA ASP A 102 -13.72 7.33 7.38
C ASP A 102 -13.16 7.58 8.79
N PHE A 103 -13.82 7.09 9.84
CA PHE A 103 -13.37 7.22 11.24
C PHE A 103 -11.96 6.65 11.50
N ILE A 104 -11.47 5.74 10.65
CA ILE A 104 -10.18 5.08 10.87
C ILE A 104 -9.00 6.05 10.80
N VAL A 105 -9.15 7.18 10.09
CA VAL A 105 -8.08 8.19 9.99
C VAL A 105 -7.97 9.09 11.22
N GLU A 106 -9.00 9.09 12.08
CA GLU A 106 -9.07 9.93 13.28
C GLU A 106 -8.43 9.24 14.50
N ASN A 107 -8.59 7.92 14.63
CA ASN A 107 -8.11 7.13 15.78
C ASN A 107 -6.64 6.67 15.60
N ARG A 108 -5.73 7.62 15.44
CA ARG A 108 -4.35 7.37 14.99
C ARG A 108 -3.42 6.82 16.09
N GLU A 109 -3.48 7.34 17.31
CA GLU A 109 -2.61 6.89 18.39
C GLU A 109 -3.22 5.70 19.11
N VAL A 110 -2.38 4.75 19.55
CA VAL A 110 -2.84 3.56 20.29
C VAL A 110 -3.56 3.95 21.59
N SER A 111 -3.22 5.10 22.19
CA SER A 111 -3.92 5.62 23.37
C SER A 111 -5.38 6.00 23.10
N ASP A 112 -5.73 6.26 21.85
CA ASP A 112 -7.05 6.70 21.41
C ASP A 112 -7.88 5.52 20.86
N TRP A 113 -7.31 4.32 20.85
CA TRP A 113 -8.02 3.13 20.38
C TRP A 113 -9.07 2.70 21.40
N SER A 114 -10.27 2.41 20.90
CA SER A 114 -11.28 1.70 21.69
C SER A 114 -10.83 0.27 22.00
N LEU A 115 -11.48 -0.33 23.00
CA LEU A 115 -11.27 -1.73 23.32
C LEU A 115 -11.53 -2.65 22.11
N PHE A 116 -12.58 -2.40 21.32
CA PHE A 116 -12.89 -3.22 20.14
C PHE A 116 -11.86 -3.06 19.01
N LYS A 117 -11.33 -1.85 18.76
CA LYS A 117 -10.21 -1.66 17.82
C LYS A 117 -8.98 -2.46 18.28
N THR A 118 -8.68 -2.41 19.57
CA THR A 118 -7.53 -3.10 20.18
C THR A 118 -7.68 -4.62 20.07
N ILE A 119 -8.85 -5.18 20.42
CA ILE A 119 -9.15 -6.61 20.27
C ILE A 119 -9.02 -7.02 18.79
N ASN A 120 -9.67 -6.29 17.88
CA ASN A 120 -9.60 -6.58 16.44
C ASN A 120 -8.16 -6.63 15.94
N PHE A 121 -7.33 -5.65 16.30
CA PHE A 121 -5.93 -5.63 15.89
C PHE A 121 -5.13 -6.83 16.42
N VAL A 122 -5.27 -7.17 17.71
CA VAL A 122 -4.58 -8.33 18.31
C VAL A 122 -4.99 -9.64 17.64
N VAL A 123 -6.28 -9.79 17.31
CA VAL A 123 -6.80 -10.93 16.55
C VAL A 123 -6.17 -10.99 15.16
N LEU A 124 -6.16 -9.89 14.41
CA LEU A 124 -5.58 -9.86 13.07
C LEU A 124 -4.08 -10.17 13.05
N VAL A 125 -3.34 -9.75 14.09
CA VAL A 125 -1.91 -10.08 14.26
C VAL A 125 -1.69 -11.57 14.57
N SER A 126 -2.68 -12.24 15.16
CA SER A 126 -2.62 -13.67 15.50
C SER A 126 -2.87 -14.60 14.30
N LEU A 127 -3.31 -14.07 13.17
CA LEU A 127 -3.54 -14.86 11.96
C LEU A 127 -2.21 -15.33 11.36
N GLN A 128 -2.20 -16.55 10.83
CA GLN A 128 -1.01 -17.16 10.24
C GLN A 128 -0.84 -16.75 8.79
N CYS A 129 0.39 -16.35 8.45
CA CYS A 129 0.78 -16.09 7.06
C CYS A 129 0.88 -17.42 6.30
N THR A 130 0.34 -17.45 5.09
CA THR A 130 0.39 -18.59 4.16
C THR A 130 1.02 -18.23 2.81
N LYS A 131 1.37 -16.95 2.63
CA LYS A 131 1.95 -16.36 1.44
C LYS A 131 3.10 -15.43 1.80
N HIS A 132 3.92 -15.10 0.82
CA HIS A 132 5.19 -14.43 1.03
C HIS A 132 5.05 -12.91 1.11
N ALA A 133 4.61 -12.27 0.01
CA ALA A 133 4.62 -10.81 -0.09
C ALA A 133 3.40 -10.21 -0.81
N ALA A 134 2.94 -9.07 -0.31
CA ALA A 134 1.91 -8.23 -0.92
C ALA A 134 2.38 -6.78 -1.13
N VAL A 135 1.80 -6.11 -2.12
CA VAL A 135 1.96 -4.68 -2.35
C VAL A 135 0.60 -4.00 -2.30
N VAL A 136 0.54 -2.84 -1.65
CA VAL A 136 -0.67 -2.02 -1.53
C VAL A 136 -0.41 -0.67 -2.16
N THR A 137 -1.30 -0.22 -3.02
CA THR A 137 -1.26 1.12 -3.60
C THR A 137 -2.63 1.78 -3.56
N SER A 138 -2.63 3.11 -3.65
CA SER A 138 -3.83 3.95 -3.72
C SER A 138 -3.70 4.86 -4.92
N ILE A 139 -4.64 4.76 -5.86
CA ILE A 139 -4.55 5.42 -7.16
C ILE A 139 -5.72 6.37 -7.40
N ARG A 140 -5.44 7.38 -8.22
CA ARG A 140 -6.46 8.19 -8.88
C ARG A 140 -5.98 8.46 -10.29
N ASN A 141 -6.76 8.07 -11.29
CA ASN A 141 -6.47 8.26 -12.71
C ASN A 141 -5.02 7.91 -13.09
N GLU A 142 -4.63 6.64 -12.87
CA GLU A 142 -3.31 6.08 -13.19
C GLU A 142 -3.36 5.06 -14.34
N GLY A 143 -4.46 5.04 -15.12
CA GLY A 143 -4.74 3.97 -16.09
C GLY A 143 -3.61 3.74 -17.10
N LEU A 144 -2.95 4.81 -17.55
CA LEU A 144 -1.85 4.73 -18.53
C LEU A 144 -0.60 3.99 -18.04
N SER A 145 -0.42 3.80 -16.73
CA SER A 145 0.77 3.19 -16.15
C SER A 145 0.48 2.00 -15.25
N ILE A 146 -0.76 1.85 -14.78
CA ILE A 146 -1.09 0.86 -13.75
C ILE A 146 -0.89 -0.59 -14.22
N LEU A 147 -1.11 -0.89 -15.51
CA LEU A 147 -0.94 -2.25 -16.03
C LEU A 147 0.53 -2.70 -15.99
N GLU A 148 1.48 -1.81 -16.30
CA GLU A 148 2.90 -2.09 -16.17
C GLU A 148 3.32 -2.26 -14.71
N TRP A 149 2.81 -1.40 -13.83
CA TRP A 149 3.06 -1.51 -12.40
C TRP A 149 2.61 -2.88 -11.87
N ILE A 150 1.39 -3.32 -12.21
CA ILE A 150 0.88 -4.66 -11.85
C ILE A 150 1.79 -5.76 -12.42
N ALA A 151 2.14 -5.67 -13.71
CA ALA A 151 3.01 -6.65 -14.36
C ALA A 151 4.38 -6.75 -13.70
N HIS A 152 4.96 -5.63 -13.27
CA HIS A 152 6.24 -5.56 -12.58
C HIS A 152 6.20 -6.27 -11.22
N TYR A 153 5.22 -5.96 -10.37
CA TYR A 153 5.12 -6.59 -9.06
C TYR A 153 4.86 -8.09 -9.17
N GLN A 154 4.03 -8.53 -10.14
CA GLN A 154 3.88 -9.96 -10.43
C GLN A 154 5.20 -10.59 -10.93
N ALA A 155 5.93 -9.91 -11.81
CA ALA A 155 7.18 -10.42 -12.38
C ALA A 155 8.29 -10.61 -11.34
N ILE A 156 8.36 -9.74 -10.33
CA ILE A 156 9.34 -9.85 -9.24
C ILE A 156 8.84 -10.72 -8.06
N GLY A 157 7.69 -11.38 -8.20
CA GLY A 157 7.21 -12.40 -7.27
C GLY A 157 6.30 -11.92 -6.14
N PHE A 158 5.67 -10.75 -6.25
CA PHE A 158 4.58 -10.40 -5.34
C PHE A 158 3.33 -11.20 -5.69
N GLU A 159 2.76 -11.85 -4.68
CA GLU A 159 1.58 -12.71 -4.81
C GLU A 159 0.28 -11.96 -4.53
N GLY A 160 0.35 -10.88 -3.73
CA GLY A 160 -0.78 -10.04 -3.38
C GLY A 160 -0.63 -8.64 -3.97
N ILE A 161 -1.57 -8.22 -4.80
CA ILE A 161 -1.59 -6.85 -5.35
C ILE A 161 -2.92 -6.21 -4.99
N TYR A 162 -2.87 -5.22 -4.09
CA TYR A 162 -4.04 -4.52 -3.55
C TYR A 162 -4.07 -3.09 -4.08
N ILE A 163 -5.12 -2.74 -4.80
CA ILE A 163 -5.27 -1.44 -5.44
C ILE A 163 -6.55 -0.78 -4.92
N TYR A 164 -6.37 0.32 -4.19
CA TYR A 164 -7.46 1.21 -3.82
C TYR A 164 -7.65 2.27 -4.91
N ALA A 165 -8.87 2.38 -5.45
CA ALA A 165 -9.22 3.38 -6.45
C ALA A 165 -10.03 4.52 -5.84
N ASN A 166 -9.62 5.76 -6.08
CA ASN A 166 -10.22 6.96 -5.48
C ASN A 166 -10.95 7.76 -6.56
N SER A 167 -12.19 7.34 -6.87
CA SER A 167 -13.07 8.00 -7.86
C SER A 167 -12.38 8.24 -9.21
N ASN A 168 -11.91 7.15 -9.84
CA ASN A 168 -11.29 7.23 -11.15
C ASN A 168 -12.30 7.67 -12.23
N THR A 169 -11.82 8.49 -13.16
CA THR A 169 -12.59 9.05 -14.28
C THR A 169 -11.88 8.88 -15.62
N ASP A 170 -10.76 8.15 -15.64
CA ASP A 170 -9.92 7.87 -16.82
C ASP A 170 -10.17 6.47 -17.40
N GLU A 171 -11.34 5.88 -17.15
CA GLU A 171 -11.71 4.49 -17.51
C GLU A 171 -10.87 3.39 -16.84
N SER A 172 -9.90 3.73 -15.99
CA SER A 172 -9.03 2.73 -15.34
C SER A 172 -9.79 1.77 -14.40
N SER A 173 -10.95 2.16 -13.87
CA SER A 173 -11.80 1.27 -13.07
C SER A 173 -12.23 0.03 -13.85
N THR A 174 -12.55 0.16 -15.13
CA THR A 174 -12.98 -0.98 -15.97
C THR A 174 -11.82 -1.96 -16.19
N LEU A 175 -10.63 -1.42 -16.48
CA LEU A 175 -9.40 -2.19 -16.60
C LEU A 175 -9.11 -2.99 -15.32
N LEU A 176 -9.18 -2.33 -14.16
CA LEU A 176 -8.88 -2.94 -12.87
C LEU A 176 -9.93 -3.98 -12.45
N LYS A 177 -11.22 -3.75 -12.73
CA LYS A 177 -12.28 -4.73 -12.49
C LYS A 177 -12.07 -5.99 -13.33
N ASN A 178 -11.70 -5.85 -14.61
CA ASN A 178 -11.36 -6.99 -15.46
C ASN A 178 -10.20 -7.80 -14.88
N LEU A 179 -9.11 -7.14 -14.46
CA LEU A 179 -7.98 -7.80 -13.81
C LEU A 179 -8.37 -8.48 -12.49
N ALA A 180 -9.25 -7.87 -11.69
CA ALA A 180 -9.75 -8.44 -10.44
C ALA A 180 -10.62 -9.69 -10.70
N HIS A 181 -11.48 -9.67 -11.72
CA HIS A 181 -12.29 -10.83 -12.13
C HIS A 181 -11.43 -12.02 -12.58
N HIS A 182 -10.28 -11.75 -13.22
CA HIS A 182 -9.28 -12.77 -13.56
C HIS A 182 -8.39 -13.18 -12.38
N GLY A 183 -8.63 -12.65 -11.16
CA GLY A 183 -7.89 -13.01 -9.95
C GLY A 183 -6.48 -12.43 -9.87
N ILE A 184 -6.12 -11.49 -10.75
CA ILE A 184 -4.78 -10.88 -10.83
C ILE A 184 -4.52 -9.92 -9.67
N ILE A 185 -5.54 -9.17 -9.27
CA ILE A 185 -5.46 -8.14 -8.23
C ILE A 185 -6.63 -8.24 -7.25
N HIS A 186 -6.49 -7.57 -6.12
CA HIS A 186 -7.59 -7.16 -5.26
C HIS A 186 -7.88 -5.67 -5.54
N TYR A 187 -9.06 -5.38 -6.07
CA TYR A 187 -9.53 -4.04 -6.36
C TYR A 187 -10.50 -3.57 -5.27
N ILE A 188 -10.22 -2.41 -4.68
CA ILE A 188 -11.04 -1.81 -3.63
C ILE A 188 -11.47 -0.42 -4.09
N GLU A 189 -12.77 -0.20 -4.24
CA GLU A 189 -13.33 1.14 -4.44
C GLU A 189 -13.27 1.90 -3.11
N ASN A 190 -12.45 2.94 -3.06
CA ASN A 190 -12.27 3.76 -1.88
C ASN A 190 -13.13 5.01 -1.97
N GLU A 191 -14.30 4.97 -1.35
CA GLU A 191 -15.18 6.12 -1.27
C GLU A 191 -14.81 6.95 -0.06
N ASN A 192 -14.64 8.26 -0.23
CA ASN A 192 -14.14 9.11 0.84
C ASN A 192 -15.08 10.28 1.06
N GLY A 193 -15.32 10.62 2.32
CA GLY A 193 -15.90 11.90 2.71
C GLY A 193 -14.96 13.06 2.35
N LYS A 194 -15.50 14.29 2.37
CA LYS A 194 -14.80 15.48 1.85
C LYS A 194 -13.48 15.79 2.56
N ASN A 195 -13.35 15.47 3.85
CA ASN A 195 -12.21 15.88 4.69
C ASN A 195 -11.24 14.72 5.00
N VAL A 196 -11.34 13.61 4.28
CA VAL A 196 -10.53 12.42 4.53
C VAL A 196 -9.47 12.27 3.45
N SER A 197 -8.23 12.03 3.86
CA SER A 197 -7.14 11.72 2.93
C SER A 197 -7.37 10.32 2.34
N PRO A 198 -7.62 10.18 1.03
CA PRO A 198 -7.96 8.90 0.43
C PRO A 198 -6.85 7.85 0.59
N GLN A 199 -5.59 8.28 0.45
CA GLN A 199 -4.44 7.41 0.62
C GLN A 199 -4.27 6.92 2.06
N ARG A 200 -4.45 7.80 3.07
CA ARG A 200 -4.38 7.37 4.48
C ARG A 200 -5.48 6.38 4.79
N LYS A 201 -6.71 6.66 4.39
CA LYS A 201 -7.84 5.77 4.60
C LYS A 201 -7.57 4.40 3.96
N ALA A 202 -7.13 4.36 2.70
CA ALA A 202 -6.81 3.11 2.02
C ALA A 202 -5.81 2.25 2.81
N PHE A 203 -4.72 2.86 3.30
CA PHE A 203 -3.68 2.14 4.01
C PHE A 203 -4.13 1.71 5.42
N GLU A 204 -4.80 2.57 6.18
CA GLU A 204 -5.38 2.21 7.48
C GLU A 204 -6.45 1.11 7.35
N HIS A 205 -7.30 1.19 6.32
CA HIS A 205 -8.32 0.19 6.05
C HIS A 205 -7.68 -1.17 5.75
N SER A 206 -6.59 -1.20 4.98
CA SER A 206 -5.85 -2.43 4.69
C SER A 206 -5.28 -3.09 5.95
N ILE A 207 -4.87 -2.32 6.96
CA ILE A 207 -4.36 -2.85 8.22
C ILE A 207 -5.50 -3.40 9.07
N HIS A 208 -6.62 -2.67 9.16
CA HIS A 208 -7.64 -2.95 10.16
C HIS A 208 -8.81 -3.82 9.69
N PHE A 209 -9.04 -3.93 8.38
CA PHE A 209 -10.25 -4.57 7.84
C PHE A 209 -10.01 -5.55 6.69
N LEU A 210 -8.86 -5.51 5.99
CA LEU A 210 -8.55 -6.52 4.99
C LEU A 210 -7.94 -7.76 5.65
N HIS A 211 -8.75 -8.80 5.88
CA HIS A 211 -8.27 -10.02 6.52
C HIS A 211 -7.36 -10.84 5.61
N ASP A 212 -7.67 -10.88 4.32
CA ASP A 212 -6.91 -11.65 3.32
C ASP A 212 -5.48 -11.16 3.14
N ILE A 213 -5.19 -9.87 3.39
CA ILE A 213 -3.81 -9.36 3.36
C ILE A 213 -2.96 -9.96 4.50
N ARG A 214 -3.57 -10.47 5.56
CA ARG A 214 -2.88 -11.16 6.66
C ARG A 214 -2.30 -12.51 6.26
N LYS A 215 -2.61 -13.01 5.05
CA LYS A 215 -1.94 -14.18 4.46
C LYS A 215 -0.49 -13.89 4.13
N TYR A 216 -0.14 -12.64 3.84
CA TYR A 216 1.20 -12.28 3.40
C TYR A 216 2.06 -11.90 4.60
N GLU A 217 3.28 -12.44 4.65
CA GLU A 217 4.25 -12.08 5.68
C GLU A 217 4.77 -10.66 5.48
N TRP A 218 5.20 -10.36 4.26
CA TRP A 218 5.78 -9.08 3.87
C TRP A 218 4.75 -8.20 3.15
N VAL A 219 4.81 -6.89 3.40
CA VAL A 219 4.01 -5.90 2.71
C VAL A 219 4.84 -4.69 2.32
N CYS A 220 4.54 -4.10 1.16
CA CYS A 220 5.05 -2.80 0.76
C CYS A 220 3.89 -1.86 0.42
N TYR A 221 3.96 -0.61 0.87
CA TYR A 221 3.01 0.45 0.54
C TYR A 221 3.68 1.43 -0.40
N LEU A 222 3.20 1.49 -1.64
CA LEU A 222 3.88 2.22 -2.72
C LEU A 222 2.89 3.01 -3.58
N ASP A 223 3.36 4.10 -4.15
CA ASP A 223 2.64 4.86 -5.16
C ASP A 223 2.72 4.15 -6.52
N ALA A 224 1.75 4.39 -7.42
CA ALA A 224 1.70 3.74 -8.74
C ALA A 224 2.79 4.20 -9.73
N ASP A 225 3.68 5.10 -9.30
CA ASP A 225 4.88 5.53 -10.01
C ASP A 225 6.18 5.04 -9.33
N GLU A 226 6.07 4.14 -8.35
CA GLU A 226 7.18 3.56 -7.58
C GLU A 226 7.36 2.07 -7.89
N PHE A 227 8.58 1.69 -8.27
CA PHE A 227 8.94 0.33 -8.69
C PHE A 227 10.08 -0.20 -7.81
N LEU A 228 9.80 -1.19 -6.96
CA LEU A 228 10.83 -1.90 -6.21
C LEU A 228 11.68 -2.76 -7.15
N ILE A 229 12.98 -2.52 -7.17
CA ILE A 229 13.96 -3.28 -7.94
C ILE A 229 14.79 -4.12 -6.97
N PRO A 230 14.51 -5.43 -6.83
CA PRO A 230 15.35 -6.32 -6.03
C PRO A 230 16.74 -6.49 -6.67
N ARG A 231 17.79 -6.50 -5.85
CA ARG A 231 19.20 -6.64 -6.24
C ARG A 231 19.87 -7.76 -5.44
N CYS A 232 19.25 -8.94 -5.44
CA CYS A 232 19.79 -10.13 -4.77
C CYS A 232 20.02 -11.24 -5.80
N GLU A 233 21.27 -11.40 -6.23
CA GLU A 233 21.65 -12.47 -7.17
C GLU A 233 21.58 -13.86 -6.50
N PRO A 234 21.33 -14.94 -7.27
CA PRO A 234 21.16 -14.99 -8.72
C PRO A 234 19.73 -14.69 -9.22
N GLU A 235 18.73 -14.68 -8.34
CA GLU A 235 17.31 -14.54 -8.68
C GLU A 235 16.73 -13.24 -8.14
N LEU A 236 16.32 -12.35 -9.04
CA LEU A 236 15.87 -10.99 -8.69
C LEU A 236 14.37 -10.97 -8.33
N THR A 237 14.00 -11.72 -7.29
CA THR A 237 12.62 -11.79 -6.77
C THR A 237 12.56 -11.28 -5.33
N ILE A 238 11.37 -10.88 -4.90
CA ILE A 238 11.12 -10.43 -3.53
C ILE A 238 11.38 -11.56 -2.51
N GLN A 239 11.04 -12.80 -2.88
CA GLN A 239 11.28 -13.97 -2.04
C GLN A 239 12.77 -14.18 -1.78
N LYS A 240 13.58 -14.17 -2.85
CA LYS A 240 15.02 -14.39 -2.75
C LYS A 240 15.72 -13.23 -2.02
N LEU A 241 15.22 -12.01 -2.20
CA LEU A 241 15.66 -10.85 -1.46
C LEU A 241 15.42 -11.00 0.05
N THR A 242 14.21 -11.35 0.49
CA THR A 242 13.93 -11.49 1.93
C THR A 242 14.65 -12.70 2.52
N GLU A 243 14.72 -13.83 1.80
CA GLU A 243 15.49 -15.01 2.23
C GLU A 243 16.97 -14.66 2.44
N HIS A 244 17.57 -13.89 1.52
CA HIS A 244 18.94 -13.42 1.65
C HIS A 244 19.13 -12.55 2.90
N VAL A 245 18.21 -11.62 3.12
CA VAL A 245 18.27 -10.68 4.24
C VAL A 245 18.11 -11.42 5.57
N GLU A 246 17.12 -12.31 5.69
CA GLU A 246 16.87 -13.13 6.88
C GLU A 246 18.02 -14.10 7.16
N HIS A 247 18.64 -14.67 6.13
CA HIS A 247 19.85 -15.48 6.29
C HIS A 247 21.02 -14.67 6.85
N LYS A 248 21.16 -13.39 6.47
CA LYS A 248 22.25 -12.51 6.93
C LYS A 248 22.02 -11.94 8.33
N LEU A 249 20.77 -11.64 8.69
CA LEU A 249 20.42 -10.94 9.92
C LEU A 249 19.78 -11.86 11.00
N GLY A 250 19.41 -13.08 10.63
CA GLY A 250 18.73 -14.08 11.46
C GLY A 250 17.21 -14.07 11.24
N SER A 251 16.52 -15.22 11.24
CA SER A 251 15.10 -15.35 10.81
C SER A 251 14.07 -14.45 11.52
N ASP A 252 14.36 -14.03 12.76
CA ASP A 252 13.50 -13.11 13.51
C ASP A 252 13.73 -11.62 13.13
N ARG A 253 14.69 -11.34 12.23
CA ARG A 253 15.10 -10.01 11.79
C ARG A 253 15.39 -9.99 10.27
N PRO A 254 15.11 -8.88 9.58
CA PRO A 254 14.58 -7.62 10.07
C PRO A 254 13.05 -7.62 10.10
N ILE A 255 12.49 -6.68 10.85
CA ILE A 255 11.06 -6.40 10.77
C ILE A 255 10.73 -5.57 9.53
N ALA A 256 11.68 -4.74 9.09
CA ALA A 256 11.52 -3.93 7.90
C ALA A 256 12.86 -3.62 7.23
N ILE A 257 12.81 -3.42 5.91
CA ILE A 257 13.91 -2.97 5.08
C ILE A 257 13.53 -1.66 4.39
N LEU A 258 14.39 -0.65 4.54
CA LEU A 258 14.25 0.66 3.92
C LEU A 258 14.96 0.66 2.56
N TYR A 259 14.22 1.03 1.53
CA TYR A 259 14.72 1.19 0.17
C TYR A 259 14.63 2.64 -0.24
N ASN A 260 15.80 3.24 -0.51
CA ASN A 260 15.88 4.59 -1.01
C ASN A 260 15.25 4.69 -2.40
N TRP A 261 14.59 5.82 -2.65
CA TRP A 261 14.26 6.26 -3.98
C TRP A 261 15.54 6.43 -4.82
N LYS A 262 15.43 6.05 -6.09
CA LYS A 262 16.16 6.62 -7.20
C LYS A 262 15.18 7.40 -8.03
N TRP A 263 15.42 8.70 -8.16
CA TRP A 263 14.53 9.59 -8.89
C TRP A 263 14.86 9.55 -10.37
N PHE A 264 13.95 9.02 -11.19
CA PHE A 264 14.10 8.98 -12.65
C PHE A 264 13.47 10.23 -13.27
N GLY A 265 14.32 11.04 -13.91
CA GLY A 265 13.93 12.32 -14.48
C GLY A 265 13.09 12.19 -15.74
N SER A 266 12.56 13.32 -16.21
CA SER A 266 11.71 13.36 -17.42
C SER A 266 12.47 13.30 -18.74
N GLU A 267 13.81 13.44 -18.69
CA GLU A 267 14.69 13.58 -19.87
C GLU A 267 14.23 14.67 -20.86
N ASN A 268 13.49 15.68 -20.37
CA ASN A 268 12.86 16.71 -21.21
C ASN A 268 11.96 16.11 -22.32
N ALA A 269 11.35 14.95 -22.06
CA ALA A 269 10.35 14.37 -22.95
C ALA A 269 9.08 15.22 -22.90
N PHE A 270 8.67 15.76 -24.05
CA PHE A 270 7.41 16.50 -24.16
C PHE A 270 6.22 15.52 -24.21
N GLU A 271 6.28 14.57 -25.14
CA GLU A 271 5.24 13.57 -25.39
C GLU A 271 5.56 12.22 -24.78
N ARG A 272 4.51 11.43 -24.56
CA ARG A 272 4.64 10.00 -24.25
C ARG A 272 5.12 9.27 -25.50
N THR A 273 6.13 8.43 -25.32
CA THR A 273 6.62 7.49 -26.34
C THR A 273 6.11 6.09 -26.04
N ASP A 274 6.19 5.22 -27.05
CA ASP A 274 5.92 3.78 -26.88
C ASP A 274 6.91 3.13 -25.92
N GLY A 275 6.50 1.96 -25.40
CA GLY A 275 7.29 1.15 -24.48
C GLY A 275 6.89 1.30 -23.01
N LEU A 276 7.47 0.42 -22.20
CA LEU A 276 7.38 0.40 -20.75
C LEU A 276 8.04 1.65 -20.15
N LEU A 277 7.54 2.11 -19.02
CA LEU A 277 8.11 3.19 -18.24
C LEU A 277 9.55 2.92 -17.83
N LEU A 278 9.85 1.66 -17.47
CA LEU A 278 11.20 1.22 -17.08
C LEU A 278 12.26 1.40 -18.19
N GLU A 279 11.88 1.42 -19.47
CA GLU A 279 12.80 1.59 -20.61
C GLU A 279 12.87 3.02 -21.14
N ARG A 280 11.85 3.83 -20.87
CA ARG A 280 11.73 5.19 -21.39
C ARG A 280 12.57 6.22 -20.64
N PHE A 281 12.80 6.02 -19.35
CA PHE A 281 13.57 6.93 -18.51
C PHE A 281 14.71 6.18 -17.82
N VAL A 282 15.95 6.46 -18.24
CA VAL A 282 17.16 5.68 -17.90
C VAL A 282 18.22 6.49 -17.17
N TYR A 283 17.94 7.74 -16.83
CA TYR A 283 18.82 8.54 -15.99
C TYR A 283 18.19 8.80 -14.61
N SER A 284 18.93 8.46 -13.57
CA SER A 284 18.47 8.58 -12.19
C SER A 284 19.35 9.49 -11.34
N LYS A 285 18.78 10.04 -10.26
CA LYS A 285 19.54 10.66 -9.18
C LYS A 285 19.25 9.99 -7.84
N HIS A 286 20.26 10.01 -6.99
CA HIS A 286 20.11 9.56 -5.62
C HIS A 286 19.12 10.42 -4.86
N ASN A 287 18.32 9.79 -4.00
CA ASN A 287 17.34 10.48 -3.18
C ASN A 287 17.33 9.85 -1.79
N LYS A 288 17.24 10.71 -0.76
CA LYS A 288 17.27 10.26 0.64
C LYS A 288 15.97 9.59 1.07
N HIS A 289 14.85 9.91 0.44
CA HIS A 289 13.55 9.37 0.79
C HIS A 289 13.53 7.84 0.67
N VAL A 290 12.82 7.18 1.59
CA VAL A 290 12.69 5.73 1.62
C VAL A 290 11.24 5.29 1.54
N LYS A 291 11.03 4.10 0.97
CA LYS A 291 9.85 3.27 1.22
C LYS A 291 10.28 2.01 1.94
N THR A 292 9.29 1.29 2.48
CA THR A 292 9.55 0.20 3.41
C THR A 292 8.93 -1.09 2.92
N LEU A 293 9.72 -2.16 2.89
CA LEU A 293 9.23 -3.54 2.85
C LEU A 293 9.22 -4.07 4.29
N SER A 294 8.05 -4.41 4.82
CA SER A 294 7.85 -4.69 6.25
C SER A 294 7.11 -5.98 6.49
N LYS A 295 7.38 -6.67 7.60
CA LYS A 295 6.49 -7.72 8.09
C LYS A 295 5.16 -7.10 8.55
N LEU A 296 4.04 -7.47 7.92
CA LEU A 296 2.74 -6.79 8.10
C LEU A 296 2.24 -6.81 9.56
N TRP A 297 2.53 -7.87 10.29
CA TRP A 297 2.08 -8.05 11.68
C TRP A 297 2.63 -7.00 12.65
N SER A 298 3.75 -6.36 12.32
CA SER A 298 4.37 -5.37 13.21
C SER A 298 3.85 -3.96 12.96
N ILE A 299 3.11 -3.73 11.86
CA ILE A 299 2.60 -2.42 11.49
C ILE A 299 1.33 -2.13 12.29
N ILE A 300 1.38 -1.09 13.11
CA ILE A 300 0.23 -0.54 13.85
C ILE A 300 -0.59 0.37 12.95
N SER A 301 0.07 1.22 12.16
CA SER A 301 -0.56 2.28 11.37
C SER A 301 0.31 2.70 10.19
N MET A 302 -0.33 3.17 9.13
CA MET A 302 0.28 3.79 7.95
C MET A 302 -0.12 5.27 7.81
N TRP A 303 -0.53 5.91 8.91
CA TRP A 303 -0.96 7.31 8.94
C TRP A 303 0.07 8.30 8.37
N PRO A 304 1.41 8.12 8.55
CA PRO A 304 2.42 8.96 7.90
C PRO A 304 2.53 8.78 6.38
N ILE A 305 1.85 7.79 5.78
CA ILE A 305 1.82 7.40 4.35
C ILE A 305 3.15 6.85 3.81
N HIS A 306 4.28 7.42 4.20
CA HIS A 306 5.60 7.07 3.68
C HIS A 306 6.37 6.09 4.56
N PHE A 307 6.04 6.02 5.85
CA PHE A 307 6.73 5.18 6.82
C PHE A 307 5.73 4.53 7.79
N PRO A 308 5.79 3.20 8.00
CA PRO A 308 4.91 2.51 8.94
C PRO A 308 5.22 2.88 10.39
N ILE A 309 4.17 3.02 11.20
CA ILE A 309 4.29 3.04 12.66
C ILE A 309 4.32 1.58 13.12
N PHE A 310 5.43 1.15 13.70
CA PHE A 310 5.62 -0.22 14.16
C PHE A 310 5.28 -0.42 15.65
N LEU A 311 5.05 -1.68 16.03
CA LEU A 311 5.18 -2.13 17.41
C LEU A 311 6.59 -1.78 17.95
N PRO A 312 6.73 -1.45 19.23
CA PRO A 312 8.03 -1.17 19.85
C PRO A 312 8.96 -2.38 19.83
N GLY A 313 10.27 -2.12 19.92
CA GLY A 313 11.30 -3.16 19.99
C GLY A 313 11.66 -3.82 18.66
N VAL A 314 11.20 -3.27 17.54
CA VAL A 314 11.51 -3.79 16.20
C VAL A 314 12.86 -3.27 15.70
N SER A 315 13.51 -4.08 14.85
CA SER A 315 14.75 -3.69 14.15
C SER A 315 14.46 -3.45 12.68
N VAL A 316 14.98 -2.34 12.16
CA VAL A 316 14.76 -1.86 10.79
C VAL A 316 16.12 -1.60 10.16
N TYR A 317 16.30 -2.02 8.91
CA TYR A 317 17.60 -1.99 8.24
C TYR A 317 17.50 -1.27 6.90
N ASN A 318 18.58 -0.63 6.44
CA ASN A 318 18.66 -0.12 5.08
C ASN A 318 18.99 -1.23 4.08
N SER A 319 19.01 -0.90 2.79
CA SER A 319 19.28 -1.88 1.73
C SER A 319 20.71 -2.46 1.80
N SER A 320 21.65 -1.80 2.49
CA SER A 320 23.00 -2.31 2.79
C SER A 320 23.09 -3.15 4.07
N LEU A 321 21.95 -3.53 4.66
CA LEU A 321 21.85 -4.35 5.87
C LEU A 321 22.44 -3.69 7.13
N GLN A 322 22.43 -2.36 7.19
CA GLN A 322 22.79 -1.60 8.39
C GLN A 322 21.52 -1.22 9.15
N GLU A 323 21.52 -1.43 10.47
CA GLU A 323 20.39 -1.08 11.33
C GLU A 323 20.22 0.44 11.38
N ILE A 324 18.97 0.90 11.25
CA ILE A 324 18.59 2.31 11.18
C ILE A 324 17.70 2.63 12.39
N PRO A 325 18.03 3.68 13.18
CA PRO A 325 17.13 4.16 14.22
C PRO A 325 15.88 4.77 13.57
N ILE A 326 14.70 4.38 14.06
CA ILE A 326 13.40 4.79 13.52
C ILE A 326 12.68 5.78 14.46
N PRO A 327 11.77 6.64 13.94
CA PRO A 327 11.34 6.77 12.55
C PRO A 327 12.30 7.59 11.68
N MET A 328 12.52 7.16 10.43
CA MET A 328 13.24 7.93 9.40
C MET A 328 12.57 7.76 8.04
N VAL A 329 12.10 8.87 7.48
CA VAL A 329 11.59 8.94 6.09
C VAL A 329 12.69 9.27 5.08
N GLU A 330 13.86 9.70 5.56
CA GLU A 330 15.03 10.02 4.76
C GLU A 330 16.28 9.44 5.43
N ILE A 331 17.11 8.75 4.66
CA ILE A 331 18.42 8.22 5.08
C ILE A 331 19.46 8.44 3.97
N GLU A 332 20.74 8.29 4.31
CA GLU A 332 21.79 8.32 3.28
C GLU A 332 21.58 7.21 2.24
N PRO A 333 21.61 7.53 0.93
CA PRO A 333 21.23 6.59 -0.10
C PRO A 333 22.08 5.32 -0.13
N THR A 334 21.42 4.17 0.00
CA THR A 334 22.02 2.84 -0.15
C THR A 334 21.20 2.00 -1.12
N TYR A 335 21.84 1.14 -1.91
CA TYR A 335 21.18 0.34 -2.95
C TYR A 335 21.63 -1.13 -2.98
N GLY A 336 22.04 -1.67 -1.82
CA GLY A 336 22.66 -3.00 -1.71
C GLY A 336 21.75 -4.13 -2.18
N THR A 337 20.71 -4.44 -1.39
CA THR A 337 19.71 -5.48 -1.70
C THR A 337 18.60 -5.03 -2.64
N GLY A 338 18.50 -3.72 -2.92
CA GLY A 338 17.46 -3.18 -3.80
C GLY A 338 17.34 -1.67 -3.76
N GLN A 339 16.41 -1.14 -4.55
CA GLN A 339 16.09 0.29 -4.65
C GLN A 339 14.62 0.48 -5.06
N ILE A 340 14.07 1.68 -4.86
CA ILE A 340 12.78 2.06 -5.45
C ILE A 340 13.04 3.02 -6.62
N ASN A 341 12.70 2.64 -7.84
CA ASN A 341 12.68 3.58 -8.96
C ASN A 341 11.42 4.43 -8.87
N HIS A 342 11.57 5.75 -8.84
CA HIS A 342 10.45 6.69 -8.76
C HIS A 342 10.34 7.50 -10.04
N TYR A 343 9.24 7.31 -10.77
CA TYR A 343 8.97 7.94 -12.08
C TYR A 343 7.89 9.02 -11.95
N TRP A 344 8.13 9.99 -11.08
CA TRP A 344 7.10 10.95 -10.70
C TRP A 344 6.65 11.87 -11.86
N ASN A 345 7.59 12.34 -12.69
CA ASN A 345 7.33 13.29 -13.78
C ASN A 345 6.81 12.61 -15.05
N LYS A 346 7.52 11.57 -15.51
CA LYS A 346 7.36 11.00 -16.87
C LYS A 346 7.50 12.12 -17.92
N SER A 347 6.82 12.03 -19.07
CA SER A 347 6.81 13.12 -20.06
C SER A 347 5.99 14.33 -19.58
N PHE A 348 6.16 15.49 -20.21
CA PHE A 348 5.39 16.69 -19.88
C PHE A 348 3.89 16.46 -20.01
N CYS A 349 3.43 15.85 -21.11
CA CYS A 349 2.01 15.52 -21.30
C CYS A 349 1.47 14.59 -20.20
N GLU A 350 2.23 13.56 -19.79
CA GLU A 350 1.83 12.69 -18.68
C GLU A 350 1.79 13.44 -17.34
N PHE A 351 2.76 14.33 -17.08
CA PHE A 351 2.74 15.21 -15.92
C PHE A 351 1.51 16.12 -15.91
N VAL A 352 1.08 16.64 -17.06
CA VAL A 352 -0.10 17.52 -17.17
C VAL A 352 -1.36 16.76 -16.71
N ILE A 353 -1.57 15.53 -17.18
CA ILE A 353 -2.67 14.68 -16.71
C ILE A 353 -2.60 14.47 -15.19
N LYS A 354 -1.40 14.15 -14.67
CA LYS A 354 -1.16 14.02 -13.22
C LYS A 354 -1.40 15.31 -12.44
N LYS A 355 -1.15 16.47 -13.03
CA LYS A 355 -1.43 17.78 -12.42
C LYS A 355 -2.94 18.01 -12.31
N PHE A 356 -3.69 17.76 -13.38
CA PHE A 356 -5.12 18.08 -13.43
C PHE A 356 -6.01 17.09 -12.67
N ARG A 357 -5.58 15.83 -12.51
CA ARG A 357 -6.31 14.86 -11.66
C ARG A 357 -6.28 15.17 -10.15
N GLY A 358 -5.34 16.00 -9.69
CA GLY A 358 -5.14 16.30 -8.25
C GLY A 358 -4.15 15.37 -7.53
N ARG A 359 -4.02 15.54 -6.20
CA ARG A 359 -3.06 14.78 -5.37
C ARG A 359 -3.77 13.65 -4.61
N GLY A 360 -3.24 12.42 -4.65
CA GLY A 360 -3.84 11.27 -3.94
C GLY A 360 -3.87 11.40 -2.42
N ALA A 361 -2.98 12.19 -1.83
CA ALA A 361 -2.95 12.47 -0.39
C ALA A 361 -3.94 13.58 0.06
N LEU A 362 -4.48 14.37 -0.88
CA LEU A 362 -5.42 15.46 -0.59
C LEU A 362 -6.85 15.08 -0.98
N ALA A 363 -7.82 15.82 -0.44
CA ALA A 363 -9.21 15.75 -0.88
C ALA A 363 -9.37 16.17 -2.36
N MET A 364 -10.55 15.87 -2.93
CA MET A 364 -10.85 16.01 -4.36
C MET A 364 -10.65 17.43 -4.91
N ASP A 365 -10.76 18.45 -4.06
CA ASP A 365 -10.64 19.89 -4.34
C ASP A 365 -9.29 20.51 -3.91
N GLY A 366 -8.29 19.68 -3.57
CA GLY A 366 -6.98 20.15 -3.16
C GLY A 366 -6.22 20.94 -4.24
N GLU A 367 -5.33 21.84 -3.80
CA GLU A 367 -4.55 22.71 -4.69
C GLU A 367 -3.75 21.93 -5.74
N GLN A 368 -3.94 22.32 -7.00
CA GLN A 368 -3.14 21.81 -8.11
C GLN A 368 -1.73 22.39 -8.11
N ARG A 369 -0.77 21.58 -8.56
CA ARG A 369 0.62 22.02 -8.71
C ARG A 369 0.79 22.97 -9.89
N PRO A 370 1.70 23.96 -9.82
CA PRO A 370 2.03 24.79 -10.98
C PRO A 370 2.77 23.98 -12.06
N PHE A 371 2.73 24.40 -13.32
CA PHE A 371 3.42 23.69 -14.43
C PHE A 371 4.93 23.65 -14.24
N GLU A 372 5.48 24.68 -13.58
CA GLU A 372 6.89 24.83 -13.19
C GLU A 372 7.41 23.64 -12.39
N THR A 373 6.52 22.94 -11.66
CA THR A 373 6.92 21.76 -10.89
C THR A 373 7.52 20.68 -11.78
N PHE A 374 7.09 20.59 -13.05
CA PHE A 374 7.70 19.66 -14.00
C PHE A 374 9.20 19.93 -14.16
N PHE A 375 9.60 21.19 -14.29
CA PHE A 375 11.01 21.57 -14.51
C PHE A 375 11.82 21.54 -13.21
N GLN A 376 11.21 21.96 -12.10
CA GLN A 376 11.85 21.96 -10.79
C GLN A 376 12.13 20.54 -10.28
N TRP A 377 11.16 19.63 -10.41
CA TRP A 377 11.27 18.27 -9.85
C TRP A 377 11.62 17.22 -10.91
N GLY A 378 11.44 17.54 -12.20
CA GLY A 378 11.83 16.66 -13.32
C GLY A 378 13.33 16.52 -13.51
N ASN A 379 14.09 17.31 -12.75
CA ASN A 379 15.54 17.17 -12.62
C ASN A 379 16.26 17.44 -13.95
N ASN A 380 15.75 18.43 -14.67
CA ASN A 380 16.06 18.69 -16.08
C ASN A 380 17.38 19.44 -16.33
N TYR A 381 18.09 19.85 -15.27
CA TYR A 381 19.24 20.77 -15.37
C TYR A 381 20.62 20.11 -15.20
N GLU A 382 20.72 18.95 -14.56
CA GLU A 382 21.99 18.20 -14.50
C GLU A 382 21.73 16.78 -14.97
N LYS A 383 22.58 16.26 -15.87
CA LYS A 383 22.51 14.86 -16.29
C LYS A 383 22.64 13.98 -15.06
N GLY A 384 21.59 13.21 -14.76
CA GLY A 384 21.64 12.15 -13.76
C GLY A 384 22.63 11.06 -14.14
N ASN A 385 22.74 10.04 -13.29
CA ASN A 385 23.53 8.85 -13.58
C ASN A 385 22.80 7.97 -14.59
N TYR A 386 23.49 7.48 -15.61
CA TYR A 386 22.94 6.44 -16.49
C TYR A 386 22.69 5.17 -15.67
N ASP A 387 21.44 4.72 -15.64
CA ASP A 387 20.91 3.67 -14.78
C ASP A 387 19.81 2.89 -15.54
N PRO A 388 20.18 2.17 -16.61
CA PRO A 388 19.21 1.43 -17.42
C PRO A 388 18.56 0.31 -16.59
N PRO A 389 17.35 -0.15 -16.99
CA PRO A 389 16.67 -1.22 -16.29
C PRO A 389 17.50 -2.52 -16.31
N ILE A 390 17.35 -3.33 -15.27
CA ILE A 390 17.97 -4.66 -15.23
C ILE A 390 17.24 -5.56 -16.24
N GLU A 391 17.93 -5.99 -17.29
CA GLU A 391 17.34 -6.71 -18.44
C GLU A 391 16.47 -7.91 -18.05
N ARG A 392 16.87 -8.68 -17.04
CA ARG A 392 16.06 -9.82 -16.57
C ARG A 392 14.73 -9.40 -15.95
N ILE A 393 14.72 -8.31 -15.19
CA ILE A 393 13.50 -7.73 -14.62
C ILE A 393 12.64 -7.14 -15.75
N LEU A 394 13.24 -6.34 -16.65
CA LEU A 394 12.52 -5.75 -17.79
C LEU A 394 11.86 -6.82 -18.66
N THR A 395 12.60 -7.88 -18.97
CA THR A 395 12.09 -9.01 -19.76
C THR A 395 10.94 -9.71 -19.05
N ALA A 396 11.08 -10.01 -17.75
CA ALA A 396 10.02 -10.63 -16.97
C ALA A 396 8.76 -9.75 -16.90
N THR A 397 8.93 -8.44 -16.67
CA THR A 397 7.84 -7.46 -16.67
C THR A 397 7.15 -7.41 -18.03
N ARG A 398 7.89 -7.38 -19.14
CA ARG A 398 7.31 -7.36 -20.50
C ARG A 398 6.52 -8.64 -20.82
N VAL A 399 7.05 -9.80 -20.42
CA VAL A 399 6.36 -11.08 -20.59
C VAL A 399 5.06 -11.09 -19.80
N THR A 400 5.08 -10.66 -18.53
CA THR A 400 3.88 -10.58 -17.69
C THR A 400 2.88 -9.57 -18.24
N TYR A 401 3.32 -8.38 -18.64
CA TYR A 401 2.47 -7.35 -19.25
C TYR A 401 1.75 -7.88 -20.49
N SER A 402 2.46 -8.59 -21.37
CA SER A 402 1.89 -9.20 -22.57
C SER A 402 0.84 -10.27 -22.23
N LYS A 403 1.07 -11.08 -21.18
CA LYS A 403 0.07 -12.06 -20.71
C LYS A 403 -1.17 -11.38 -20.14
N LEU A 404 -1.02 -10.28 -19.41
CA LEU A 404 -2.16 -9.53 -18.87
C LEU A 404 -3.02 -8.95 -19.99
N LEU A 405 -2.41 -8.42 -21.05
CA LEU A 405 -3.15 -7.91 -22.22
C LEU A 405 -3.98 -8.98 -22.94
N GLN A 406 -3.60 -10.26 -22.85
CA GLN A 406 -4.33 -11.37 -23.46
C GLN A 406 -5.57 -11.79 -22.66
N LEU A 407 -5.73 -11.29 -21.42
CA LEU A 407 -6.92 -11.55 -20.63
C LEU A 407 -8.13 -10.82 -21.22
N GLU A 408 -9.27 -11.50 -21.21
CA GLU A 408 -10.52 -10.98 -21.77
C GLU A 408 -10.86 -9.59 -21.21
N GLY A 409 -11.10 -8.63 -22.10
CA GLY A 409 -11.48 -7.26 -21.79
C GLY A 409 -10.35 -6.34 -21.30
N VAL A 410 -9.13 -6.83 -21.08
CA VAL A 410 -8.01 -6.01 -20.57
C VAL A 410 -7.47 -5.07 -21.64
N ALA A 411 -7.14 -5.57 -22.84
CA ALA A 411 -6.63 -4.74 -23.93
C ALA A 411 -7.64 -3.65 -24.36
N ASP A 412 -8.92 -4.00 -24.51
CA ASP A 412 -9.97 -3.05 -24.87
C ASP A 412 -10.17 -1.96 -23.80
N ALA A 413 -10.07 -2.34 -22.52
CA ALA A 413 -10.15 -1.38 -21.43
C ALA A 413 -8.95 -0.43 -21.41
N LEU A 414 -7.74 -0.93 -21.65
CA LEU A 414 -6.54 -0.10 -21.77
C LEU A 414 -6.65 0.87 -22.96
N TYR A 415 -7.13 0.41 -24.11
CA TYR A 415 -7.37 1.27 -25.27
C TYR A 415 -8.33 2.43 -24.95
N ARG A 416 -9.42 2.17 -24.20
CA ARG A 416 -10.33 3.23 -23.75
C ARG A 416 -9.66 4.24 -22.81
N VAL A 417 -8.80 3.79 -21.90
CA VAL A 417 -8.00 4.67 -21.04
C VAL A 417 -7.12 5.59 -21.90
N GLU A 418 -6.47 5.05 -22.93
CA GLU A 418 -5.62 5.81 -23.85
C GLU A 418 -6.42 6.88 -24.61
N GLU A 419 -7.58 6.53 -25.16
CA GLU A 419 -8.45 7.45 -25.89
C GLU A 419 -9.00 8.57 -25.00
N VAL A 420 -9.46 8.25 -23.78
CA VAL A 420 -9.92 9.26 -22.82
C VAL A 420 -8.79 10.20 -22.41
N THR A 421 -7.59 9.64 -22.18
CA THR A 421 -6.44 10.45 -21.80
C THR A 421 -6.01 11.39 -22.93
N LYS A 422 -6.02 10.90 -24.17
CA LYS A 422 -5.74 11.72 -25.35
C LYS A 422 -6.76 12.85 -25.51
N ALA A 423 -8.06 12.56 -25.37
CA ALA A 423 -9.11 13.57 -25.45
C ALA A 423 -8.96 14.66 -24.37
N GLU A 424 -8.62 14.27 -23.13
CA GLU A 424 -8.39 15.25 -22.05
C GLU A 424 -7.12 16.09 -22.31
N LEU A 425 -6.04 15.49 -22.83
CA LEU A 425 -4.85 16.23 -23.25
C LEU A 425 -5.17 17.26 -24.34
N GLU A 426 -5.92 16.90 -25.38
CA GLU A 426 -6.33 17.81 -26.45
C GLU A 426 -7.15 18.99 -25.92
N LYS A 427 -8.04 18.73 -24.95
CA LYS A 427 -8.84 19.77 -24.29
C LYS A 427 -7.98 20.74 -23.48
N ILE A 428 -7.03 20.21 -22.70
CA ILE A 428 -6.09 21.03 -21.93
C ILE A 428 -5.19 21.84 -22.88
N ASP A 429 -4.71 21.23 -23.97
CA ASP A 429 -3.86 21.91 -24.94
C ASP A 429 -4.55 23.08 -25.63
N LYS A 430 -5.83 22.95 -26.00
CA LYS A 430 -6.64 24.06 -26.51
C LYS A 430 -6.74 25.24 -25.54
N GLN A 431 -6.70 24.98 -24.24
CA GLN A 431 -6.80 26.02 -23.22
C GLN A 431 -5.45 26.68 -22.91
N PHE A 432 -4.37 25.91 -22.83
CA PHE A 432 -3.10 26.38 -22.29
C PHE A 432 -1.99 26.51 -23.33
N ASN A 433 -2.13 25.92 -24.52
CA ASN A 433 -1.05 25.72 -25.49
C ASN A 433 0.17 25.08 -24.80
N LEU A 434 0.05 23.78 -24.51
CA LEU A 434 1.02 23.03 -23.71
C LEU A 434 2.42 23.11 -24.31
N ARG A 435 2.53 23.14 -25.64
CA ARG A 435 3.82 23.33 -26.31
C ARG A 435 4.46 24.68 -25.99
N ALA A 436 3.70 25.77 -26.07
CA ALA A 436 4.19 27.09 -25.71
C ALA A 436 4.54 27.19 -24.21
N VAL A 437 3.75 26.57 -23.33
CA VAL A 437 4.06 26.48 -21.89
C VAL A 437 5.38 25.76 -21.69
N TYR A 438 5.55 24.60 -22.32
CA TYR A 438 6.75 23.79 -22.24
C TYR A 438 8.00 24.55 -22.69
N GLU A 439 7.95 25.17 -23.87
CA GLU A 439 9.08 25.91 -24.44
C GLU A 439 9.42 27.18 -23.67
N LYS A 440 8.42 27.88 -23.12
CA LYS A 440 8.66 29.07 -22.30
C LYS A 440 9.30 28.73 -20.96
N LYS A 441 8.90 27.62 -20.36
CA LYS A 441 9.30 27.22 -19.00
C LYS A 441 10.54 26.33 -18.97
N GLY A 442 10.85 25.61 -20.05
CA GLY A 442 12.08 24.83 -20.20
C GLY A 442 13.31 25.65 -20.61
N ARG A 443 13.16 26.96 -20.84
CA ARG A 443 14.26 27.92 -21.06
C ARG A 443 14.69 28.65 -19.79
N LEU A 444 13.93 28.51 -18.71
CA LEU A 444 14.33 28.86 -17.34
C LEU A 444 15.09 27.67 -16.77
#